data_AF-A0A6N9Z1V7-F1
#
_entry.id   AF-A0A6N9Z1V7-F1
#
_cell.length_a   1.000
_cell.length_b   1.000
_cell.length_c   1.000
_cell.angle_alpha   90.00
_cell.angle_beta   90.00
_cell.angle_gamma   90.00
#
_symmetry.space_group_name_H-M   'P 1'
#
loop_
_entity.id
_entity.type
_entity.pdbx_description
1 polymer ?
#
loop_
_entity_poly.entity_id
_entity_poly.type
_entity_poly.pdbx_seq_one_letter_code
_entity_poly.pdbx_strand_id
1 'polypeptide(L)'
;MSSVTVDLAESAAPQARRSGRDQSAVKPTPLFTRRRNTAANTVASASDAHSPARSTVALRFLPYPLVVAFTAAGFVIALLANILVPQIAPVEFKQGQLWILALNGQEAYQGLLVILALVYIAIGLADARKPAAAARFRYRAQFRFAAGLALAAWDIAGTKIQSLPQPFFPGPAQVLEPFLTSGDYIALNTFYSLRLFAAGFIVGVILGVVTGVLIGWFSRAYYWVFPVLKITGVIPAVAWMPFALTLMPTPFIAAVFLLVICSWFPVAFLTAQGIQSTPKMLVEASRTLGASTPYILFHVAIPHAMPSIFTGIGMANSLSFLTLIISEMMGQPGGLGYYIDQAKVWSAYNEILAAIVVMAVLFSLIMKLIELVRGRVLRWQKGLVK
;
A
#
# COMPACT_ATOMS: atom_id res chain seq x y z
N MET A 1 30.29 30.45 -32.36
CA MET A 1 29.90 31.88 -32.41
C MET A 1 29.17 32.20 -31.12
N SER A 2 29.69 33.17 -30.34
CA SER A 2 29.08 33.91 -29.20
C SER A 2 28.62 33.04 -27.99
N SER A 3 29.25 32.95 -26.81
CA SER A 3 29.88 33.89 -25.85
C SER A 3 28.99 35.03 -25.33
N VAL A 4 28.36 34.81 -24.16
CA VAL A 4 27.96 35.91 -23.25
C VAL A 4 28.26 35.48 -21.80
N THR A 5 29.31 36.07 -21.26
CA THR A 5 29.64 36.26 -19.83
C THR A 5 28.97 37.54 -19.29
N VAL A 6 29.16 37.85 -18.00
CA VAL A 6 28.81 39.08 -17.21
C VAL A 6 27.67 38.80 -16.21
N ASP A 7 27.73 39.09 -14.90
CA ASP A 7 28.78 39.59 -13.99
C ASP A 7 28.43 39.22 -12.54
N LEU A 8 29.44 39.29 -11.67
CA LEU A 8 29.37 39.24 -10.21
C LEU A 8 29.06 40.63 -9.61
N ALA A 9 28.86 40.64 -8.28
CA ALA A 9 28.89 41.77 -7.31
C ALA A 9 27.50 42.21 -6.80
N GLU A 10 27.25 42.54 -5.53
CA GLU A 10 27.99 42.57 -4.26
C GLU A 10 27.00 43.16 -3.21
N SER A 11 27.36 43.09 -1.92
CA SER A 11 26.93 44.00 -0.84
C SER A 11 26.05 43.43 0.28
N ALA A 12 26.75 42.90 1.28
CA ALA A 12 26.84 43.38 2.68
C ALA A 12 25.60 43.91 3.45
N ALA A 13 25.49 43.39 4.68
CA ALA A 13 24.57 43.73 5.78
C ALA A 13 25.00 45.02 6.56
N PRO A 14 24.74 45.18 7.89
CA PRO A 14 23.50 45.45 8.64
C PRO A 14 23.62 46.67 9.60
N GLN A 15 22.53 47.33 10.00
CA GLN A 15 22.48 48.22 11.19
C GLN A 15 21.01 48.42 11.67
N ALA A 16 20.62 48.81 12.89
CA ALA A 16 21.11 48.73 14.28
C ALA A 16 20.11 49.52 15.17
N ARG A 17 19.85 49.03 16.40
CA ARG A 17 19.55 49.75 17.67
C ARG A 17 18.32 50.68 17.84
N ARG A 18 17.56 50.46 18.95
CA ARG A 18 17.49 51.23 20.24
C ARG A 18 16.25 50.77 21.05
N SER A 19 16.35 50.25 22.30
CA SER A 19 16.42 50.96 23.62
C SER A 19 15.18 51.82 23.91
N GLY A 20 14.39 51.77 24.99
CA GLY A 20 14.41 51.13 26.33
C GLY A 20 13.35 51.79 27.26
N ARG A 21 13.16 51.27 28.49
CA ARG A 21 12.30 51.73 29.65
C ARG A 21 10.81 51.35 29.59
N ASP A 22 10.09 50.98 30.66
CA ASP A 22 10.26 51.26 32.10
C ASP A 22 9.57 50.20 33.01
N GLN A 23 9.89 50.21 34.31
CA GLN A 23 9.52 49.23 35.35
C GLN A 23 8.30 49.63 36.22
N SER A 24 7.72 48.62 36.89
CA SER A 24 7.13 48.62 38.26
C SER A 24 5.62 48.87 38.48
N ALA A 25 4.95 47.89 39.13
CA ALA A 25 4.06 48.04 40.29
C ALA A 25 3.52 46.67 40.78
N VAL A 26 3.44 46.49 42.10
CA VAL A 26 3.24 45.21 42.84
C VAL A 26 2.05 45.33 43.84
N LYS A 27 1.17 44.29 43.86
CA LYS A 27 0.26 43.76 44.94
C LYS A 27 -0.98 44.57 45.42
N PRO A 28 -1.94 43.98 46.20
CA PRO A 28 -2.51 42.60 46.26
C PRO A 28 -4.08 42.54 46.37
N THR A 29 -4.61 41.31 46.53
CA THR A 29 -6.01 40.78 46.63
C THR A 29 -6.94 41.40 47.72
N PRO A 30 -8.26 41.16 47.63
CA PRO A 30 -8.96 40.49 48.76
C PRO A 30 -9.97 39.38 48.39
N LEU A 31 -10.20 38.53 49.40
CA LEU A 31 -11.06 37.33 49.50
C LEU A 31 -12.56 37.64 49.70
N PHE A 32 -13.39 36.60 49.45
CA PHE A 32 -14.80 36.30 49.84
C PHE A 32 -15.65 35.98 48.60
N THR A 33 -16.51 34.97 48.50
CA THR A 33 -17.19 34.08 49.46
C THR A 33 -17.57 32.76 48.76
N ARG A 34 -17.67 31.72 49.59
CA ARG A 34 -18.07 30.34 49.33
C ARG A 34 -19.54 30.22 48.88
N ARG A 35 -19.83 29.52 47.77
CA ARG A 35 -21.09 28.75 47.60
C ARG A 35 -20.77 27.36 47.07
N ARG A 36 -21.10 26.35 47.89
CA ARG A 36 -21.17 24.94 47.51
C ARG A 36 -22.27 24.79 46.46
N ASN A 37 -22.01 24.02 45.40
CA ASN A 37 -23.03 23.15 44.86
C ASN A 37 -22.43 21.84 44.40
N THR A 38 -22.96 20.80 45.03
CA THR A 38 -22.71 19.38 44.84
C THR A 38 -23.34 18.95 43.53
N ALA A 39 -22.56 18.42 42.58
CA ALA A 39 -23.09 17.58 41.51
C ALA A 39 -21.96 16.71 40.93
N ALA A 40 -21.96 15.47 41.40
CA ALA A 40 -21.61 14.23 40.71
C ALA A 40 -20.58 14.26 39.57
N ASN A 41 -19.45 13.61 39.86
CA ASN A 41 -18.65 12.83 38.92
C ASN A 41 -19.51 12.13 37.86
N THR A 42 -19.18 12.34 36.59
CA THR A 42 -19.06 11.22 35.64
C THR A 42 -18.08 11.61 34.54
N VAL A 43 -16.83 11.21 34.75
CA VAL A 43 -15.83 11.07 33.69
C VAL A 43 -16.34 9.95 32.78
N ALA A 44 -17.08 10.32 31.74
CA ALA A 44 -17.44 9.41 30.66
C ALA A 44 -16.28 9.33 29.67
N SER A 45 -15.44 8.31 29.88
CA SER A 45 -14.91 7.43 28.83
C SER A 45 -14.98 8.00 27.40
N ALA A 46 -13.90 8.61 26.93
CA ALA A 46 -13.66 8.86 25.51
C ALA A 46 -13.11 7.60 24.81
N SER A 47 -13.71 6.44 25.10
CA SER A 47 -13.53 5.20 24.36
C SER A 47 -14.90 4.68 23.95
N ASP A 48 -15.43 5.24 22.86
CA ASP A 48 -16.53 4.60 22.13
C ASP A 48 -16.39 4.89 20.63
N ALA A 49 -15.98 3.84 19.93
CA ALA A 49 -16.39 3.48 18.59
C ALA A 49 -16.29 4.55 17.48
N HIS A 50 -15.28 4.38 16.62
CA HIS A 50 -15.48 4.50 15.18
C HIS A 50 -16.54 3.49 14.73
N SER A 51 -17.81 3.79 15.00
CA SER A 51 -18.95 3.07 14.44
C SER A 51 -19.16 3.61 13.03
N PRO A 52 -19.02 2.79 11.96
CA PRO A 52 -19.27 3.21 10.59
C PRO A 52 -20.78 3.25 10.33
N ALA A 53 -21.49 4.05 11.12
CA ALA A 53 -22.93 4.02 11.22
C ALA A 53 -23.49 5.43 11.21
N ARG A 54 -23.20 6.22 10.15
CA ARG A 54 -23.94 7.47 9.95
C ARG A 54 -24.13 7.96 8.50
N SER A 55 -23.79 7.18 7.49
CA SER A 55 -24.17 7.51 6.11
C SER A 55 -24.50 6.26 5.29
N THR A 56 -25.74 5.78 5.38
CA THR A 56 -26.46 5.00 4.33
C THR A 56 -27.85 4.62 4.85
N VAL A 57 -28.77 5.57 4.88
CA VAL A 57 -30.15 5.36 5.37
C VAL A 57 -30.98 4.50 4.41
N ALA A 58 -30.70 4.50 3.10
CA ALA A 58 -31.53 3.84 2.09
C ALA A 58 -31.41 2.30 2.07
N LEU A 59 -30.25 1.76 2.39
CA LEU A 59 -29.98 0.31 2.36
C LEU A 59 -30.21 -0.36 3.72
N ARG A 60 -31.00 0.18 4.65
CA ARG A 60 -31.34 -0.54 5.90
C ARG A 60 -32.63 -1.36 5.79
N PHE A 61 -33.52 -1.03 4.86
CA PHE A 61 -34.85 -1.63 4.74
C PHE A 61 -35.03 -2.65 3.60
N LEU A 62 -34.10 -2.72 2.64
CA LEU A 62 -34.18 -3.69 1.55
C LEU A 62 -33.92 -5.15 2.00
N PRO A 63 -34.72 -6.13 1.56
CA PRO A 63 -34.47 -7.54 1.87
C PRO A 63 -33.08 -7.95 1.34
N TYR A 64 -32.35 -8.73 2.14
CA TYR A 64 -30.99 -9.17 1.80
C TYR A 64 -30.83 -9.79 0.39
N PRO A 65 -31.73 -10.65 -0.12
CA PRO A 65 -31.62 -11.15 -1.49
C PRO A 65 -31.65 -10.04 -2.54
N LEU A 66 -32.41 -8.96 -2.32
CA LEU A 66 -32.47 -7.82 -3.23
C LEU A 66 -31.17 -7.01 -3.20
N VAL A 67 -30.48 -6.94 -2.05
CA VAL A 67 -29.13 -6.37 -1.96
C VAL A 67 -28.13 -7.18 -2.79
N VAL A 68 -28.19 -8.51 -2.74
CA VAL A 68 -27.34 -9.39 -3.55
C VAL A 68 -27.64 -9.20 -5.03
N ALA A 69 -28.91 -9.19 -5.42
CA ALA A 69 -29.33 -8.92 -6.79
C ALA A 69 -28.85 -7.54 -7.28
N PHE A 70 -28.96 -6.50 -6.44
CA PHE A 70 -28.48 -5.15 -6.74
C PHE A 70 -26.97 -5.14 -7.01
N THR A 71 -26.15 -5.91 -6.27
CA THR A 71 -24.71 -5.99 -6.58
C THR A 71 -24.42 -6.63 -7.93
N ALA A 72 -25.15 -7.68 -8.29
CA ALA A 72 -24.98 -8.35 -9.57
C ALA A 72 -25.50 -7.52 -10.74
N ALA A 73 -26.56 -6.74 -10.51
CA ALA A 73 -27.22 -5.92 -11.53
C ALA A 73 -26.26 -4.96 -12.23
N GLY A 74 -25.27 -4.39 -11.54
CA GLY A 74 -24.29 -3.51 -12.17
C GLY A 74 -23.46 -4.21 -13.26
N PHE A 75 -23.04 -5.46 -13.00
CA PHE A 75 -22.28 -6.27 -13.96
C PHE A 75 -23.18 -6.82 -15.09
N VAL A 76 -24.43 -7.15 -14.77
CA VAL A 76 -25.43 -7.54 -15.78
C VAL A 76 -25.75 -6.37 -16.72
N ILE A 77 -25.89 -5.15 -16.19
CA ILE A 77 -26.06 -3.94 -17.00
C ILE A 77 -24.85 -3.72 -17.91
N ALA A 78 -23.62 -3.91 -17.41
CA ALA A 78 -22.42 -3.83 -18.23
C ALA A 78 -22.41 -4.88 -19.35
N LEU A 79 -22.84 -6.10 -19.06
CA LEU A 79 -22.93 -7.18 -20.04
C LEU A 79 -23.97 -6.86 -21.12
N LEU A 80 -25.16 -6.41 -20.71
CA LEU A 80 -26.21 -5.99 -21.62
C LEU A 80 -25.78 -4.80 -22.47
N ALA A 81 -25.08 -3.83 -21.89
CA ALA A 81 -24.53 -2.70 -22.62
C ALA A 81 -23.52 -3.16 -23.69
N ASN A 82 -22.63 -4.10 -23.37
CA ASN A 82 -21.67 -4.64 -24.33
C ASN A 82 -22.34 -5.38 -25.51
N ILE A 83 -23.46 -6.07 -25.26
CA ILE A 83 -24.19 -6.84 -26.29
C ILE A 83 -25.11 -5.94 -27.12
N LEU A 84 -25.85 -5.03 -26.47
CA LEU A 84 -26.89 -4.23 -27.11
C LEU A 84 -26.36 -2.98 -27.83
N VAL A 85 -25.24 -2.41 -27.36
CA VAL A 85 -24.65 -1.23 -28.01
C VAL A 85 -23.86 -1.68 -29.24
N PRO A 86 -24.24 -1.23 -30.44
CA PRO A 86 -23.55 -1.59 -31.67
C PRO A 86 -22.12 -1.04 -31.64
N GLN A 87 -21.20 -1.81 -32.21
CA GLN A 87 -19.82 -1.39 -32.30
C GLN A 87 -19.65 -0.46 -33.51
N ILE A 88 -19.45 0.83 -33.23
CA ILE A 88 -19.30 1.88 -34.25
C ILE A 88 -17.83 1.98 -34.67
N ALA A 89 -16.92 1.79 -33.72
CA ALA A 89 -15.48 1.87 -33.91
C ALA A 89 -14.87 0.59 -34.54
N PRO A 90 -13.92 0.71 -35.49
CA PRO A 90 -13.22 -0.42 -36.11
C PRO A 90 -12.10 -0.96 -35.19
N VAL A 91 -12.49 -1.54 -34.06
CA VAL A 91 -11.56 -2.25 -33.17
C VAL A 91 -11.54 -3.71 -33.56
N GLU A 92 -10.38 -4.19 -34.05
CA GLU A 92 -10.13 -5.61 -34.26
C GLU A 92 -9.71 -6.27 -32.94
N PHE A 93 -10.33 -7.40 -32.60
CA PHE A 93 -9.95 -8.21 -31.46
C PHE A 93 -9.19 -9.44 -31.95
N LYS A 94 -7.95 -9.63 -31.48
CA LYS A 94 -7.22 -10.85 -31.79
C LYS A 94 -7.87 -12.03 -31.07
N GLN A 95 -7.96 -13.15 -31.76
CA GLN A 95 -8.22 -14.43 -31.12
C GLN A 95 -6.97 -14.88 -30.38
N GLY A 96 -7.14 -15.21 -29.11
CA GLY A 96 -6.12 -15.86 -28.32
C GLY A 96 -6.64 -17.19 -27.77
N GLN A 97 -5.75 -17.97 -27.19
CA GLN A 97 -6.08 -19.26 -26.62
C GLN A 97 -5.81 -19.22 -25.12
N LEU A 98 -6.87 -19.34 -24.32
CA LEU A 98 -6.76 -19.53 -22.88
C LEU A 98 -6.90 -21.01 -22.57
N TRP A 99 -5.77 -21.68 -22.34
CA TRP A 99 -5.71 -23.13 -22.13
C TRP A 99 -6.29 -23.91 -23.33
N ILE A 100 -7.57 -24.28 -23.26
CA ILE A 100 -8.30 -25.05 -24.28
C ILE A 100 -9.36 -24.19 -24.98
N LEU A 101 -9.71 -23.04 -24.42
CA LEU A 101 -10.72 -22.14 -24.96
C LEU A 101 -10.08 -21.12 -25.91
N ALA A 102 -10.46 -21.16 -27.18
CA ALA A 102 -10.21 -20.06 -28.11
C ALA A 102 -11.23 -18.96 -27.83
N LEU A 103 -10.76 -17.82 -27.33
CA LEU A 103 -11.59 -16.67 -26.99
C LEU A 103 -11.03 -15.42 -27.67
N ASN A 104 -11.90 -14.54 -28.13
CA ASN A 104 -11.50 -13.17 -28.46
C ASN A 104 -11.58 -12.26 -27.21
N GLY A 105 -10.97 -11.06 -27.28
CA GLY A 105 -10.98 -10.11 -26.16
C GLY A 105 -12.38 -9.71 -25.68
N GLN A 106 -13.37 -9.69 -26.58
CA GLN A 106 -14.75 -9.34 -26.26
C GLN A 106 -15.47 -10.46 -25.50
N GLU A 107 -15.32 -11.71 -25.92
CA GLU A 107 -15.84 -12.91 -25.26
C GLU A 107 -15.20 -13.09 -23.88
N ALA A 108 -13.89 -12.82 -23.76
CA ALA A 108 -13.20 -12.82 -22.49
C ALA A 108 -13.75 -11.75 -21.53
N TYR A 109 -14.06 -10.55 -22.03
CA TYR A 109 -14.70 -9.49 -21.24
C TYR A 109 -16.10 -9.86 -20.78
N GLN A 110 -16.93 -10.40 -21.68
CA GLN A 110 -18.27 -10.89 -21.33
C GLN A 110 -18.20 -12.01 -20.28
N GLY A 111 -17.29 -12.98 -20.46
CA GLY A 111 -17.01 -14.03 -19.50
C GLY A 111 -16.59 -13.49 -18.14
N LEU A 112 -15.70 -12.48 -18.11
CA LEU A 112 -15.29 -11.81 -16.88
C LEU A 112 -16.47 -11.17 -16.14
N LEU A 113 -17.36 -10.46 -16.85
CA LEU A 113 -18.55 -9.84 -16.24
C LEU A 113 -19.49 -10.87 -15.64
N VAL A 114 -19.71 -11.99 -16.34
CA VAL A 114 -20.52 -13.11 -15.85
C VAL A 114 -19.88 -13.73 -14.60
N ILE A 115 -18.57 -14.00 -14.64
CA ILE A 115 -17.83 -14.55 -13.49
C ILE A 115 -17.92 -13.61 -12.29
N LEU A 116 -17.72 -12.30 -12.48
CA LEU A 116 -17.83 -11.31 -11.40
C LEU A 116 -19.24 -11.29 -10.79
N ALA A 117 -20.29 -11.30 -11.62
CA ALA A 117 -21.67 -11.36 -11.14
C ALA A 117 -21.91 -12.63 -10.30
N LEU A 118 -21.51 -13.80 -10.82
CA LEU A 118 -21.67 -15.08 -10.13
C LEU A 118 -20.88 -15.16 -8.83
N VAL A 119 -19.63 -14.69 -8.81
CA VAL A 119 -18.78 -14.66 -7.62
C VAL A 119 -19.41 -13.77 -6.55
N TYR A 120 -19.91 -12.58 -6.89
CA TYR A 120 -20.58 -11.71 -5.91
C TYR A 120 -21.91 -12.27 -5.43
N ILE A 121 -22.67 -12.97 -6.26
CA ILE A 121 -23.86 -13.70 -5.85
C ILE A 121 -23.47 -14.81 -4.86
N ALA A 122 -22.47 -15.64 -5.19
CA ALA A 122 -22.01 -16.73 -4.33
C ALA A 122 -21.51 -16.22 -2.96
N ILE A 123 -20.71 -15.15 -2.94
CA ILE A 123 -20.27 -14.48 -1.70
C ILE A 123 -21.49 -13.96 -0.93
N GLY A 124 -22.44 -13.32 -1.62
CA GLY A 124 -23.67 -12.81 -1.01
C GLY A 124 -24.47 -13.91 -0.32
N LEU A 125 -24.67 -15.04 -0.99
CA LEU A 125 -25.36 -16.22 -0.46
C LEU A 125 -24.61 -16.86 0.71
N ALA A 126 -23.28 -16.94 0.65
CA ALA A 126 -22.46 -17.46 1.74
C ALA A 126 -22.52 -16.55 2.98
N ASP A 127 -22.46 -15.23 2.79
CA ASP A 127 -22.52 -14.21 3.84
C ASP A 127 -23.93 -14.08 4.43
N ALA A 128 -24.98 -14.50 3.72
CA ALA A 128 -26.37 -14.51 4.21
C ALA A 128 -26.52 -15.27 5.53
N ARG A 129 -25.70 -16.31 5.73
CA ARG A 129 -25.74 -17.19 6.91
C ARG A 129 -25.17 -16.53 8.17
N LYS A 130 -24.46 -15.40 8.05
CA LYS A 130 -23.75 -14.75 9.17
C LYS A 130 -24.14 -13.27 9.25
N PRO A 131 -24.82 -12.81 10.33
CA PRO A 131 -25.36 -11.44 10.38
C PRO A 131 -24.27 -10.36 10.26
N ALA A 132 -23.11 -10.57 10.88
CA ALA A 132 -21.97 -9.65 10.77
C ALA A 132 -21.37 -9.60 9.34
N ALA A 133 -21.40 -10.71 8.60
CA ALA A 133 -20.91 -10.74 7.22
C ALA A 133 -21.92 -10.10 6.26
N ALA A 134 -23.21 -10.42 6.42
CA ALA A 134 -24.31 -9.81 5.67
C ALA A 134 -24.33 -8.28 5.79
N ALA A 135 -24.10 -7.73 6.99
CA ALA A 135 -24.02 -6.28 7.21
C ALA A 135 -22.86 -5.64 6.41
N ARG A 136 -21.67 -6.27 6.41
CA ARG A 136 -20.51 -5.82 5.63
C ARG A 136 -20.76 -5.92 4.13
N PHE A 137 -21.41 -7.00 3.68
CA PHE A 137 -21.78 -7.19 2.28
C PHE A 137 -22.71 -6.06 1.82
N ARG A 138 -23.73 -5.74 2.63
CA ARG A 138 -24.71 -4.69 2.34
C ARG A 138 -24.10 -3.30 2.24
N TYR A 139 -23.18 -2.96 3.14
CA TYR A 139 -22.45 -1.69 3.09
C TYR A 139 -21.65 -1.53 1.79
N ARG A 140 -21.00 -2.60 1.32
CA ARG A 140 -20.18 -2.58 0.09
C ARG A 140 -20.98 -2.80 -1.19
N ALA A 141 -22.30 -2.99 -1.10
CA ALA A 141 -23.13 -3.31 -2.25
C ALA A 141 -23.18 -2.18 -3.28
N GLN A 142 -23.29 -0.92 -2.83
CA GLN A 142 -23.30 0.25 -3.69
C GLN A 142 -22.02 0.41 -4.49
N PHE A 143 -20.88 0.16 -3.83
CA PHE A 143 -19.57 0.23 -4.50
C PHE A 143 -19.44 -0.82 -5.61
N ARG A 144 -19.91 -2.06 -5.39
CA ARG A 144 -19.88 -3.11 -6.40
C ARG A 144 -20.80 -2.81 -7.59
N PHE A 145 -22.00 -2.30 -7.32
CA PHE A 145 -22.91 -1.86 -8.37
C PHE A 145 -22.30 -0.72 -9.20
N ALA A 146 -21.74 0.29 -8.53
CA ALA A 146 -21.05 1.40 -9.19
C ALA A 146 -19.83 0.93 -10.01
N ALA A 147 -19.09 -0.08 -9.53
CA ALA A 147 -17.98 -0.67 -10.28
C ALA A 147 -18.47 -1.34 -11.59
N GLY A 148 -19.59 -2.06 -11.55
CA GLY A 148 -20.22 -2.60 -12.76
C GLY A 148 -20.62 -1.51 -13.75
N LEU A 149 -21.25 -0.43 -13.27
CA LEU A 149 -21.61 0.71 -14.12
C LEU A 149 -20.39 1.43 -14.70
N ALA A 150 -19.31 1.56 -13.93
CA ALA A 150 -18.05 2.14 -14.41
C ALA A 150 -17.41 1.28 -15.51
N LEU A 151 -17.46 -0.05 -15.38
CA LEU A 151 -17.01 -0.96 -16.44
C LEU A 151 -17.85 -0.81 -17.71
N ALA A 152 -19.17 -0.66 -17.58
CA ALA A 152 -20.06 -0.39 -18.71
C ALA A 152 -19.70 0.93 -19.42
N ALA A 153 -19.51 2.00 -18.64
CA ALA A 153 -19.13 3.31 -19.17
C ALA A 153 -17.77 3.26 -19.87
N TRP A 154 -16.79 2.55 -19.31
CA TRP A 154 -15.48 2.38 -19.92
C TRP A 154 -15.55 1.56 -21.23
N ASP A 155 -16.31 0.47 -21.27
CA ASP A 155 -16.49 -0.32 -22.50
C ASP A 155 -17.15 0.51 -23.62
N ILE A 156 -18.21 1.25 -23.29
CA ILE A 156 -18.88 2.12 -24.25
C ILE A 156 -17.93 3.21 -24.76
N ALA A 157 -17.24 3.90 -23.86
CA ALA A 157 -16.37 5.02 -24.23
C ALA A 157 -15.11 4.57 -24.99
N GLY A 158 -14.50 3.46 -24.57
CA GLY A 158 -13.21 2.98 -25.10
C GLY A 158 -13.35 2.09 -26.33
N THR A 159 -14.27 1.12 -26.27
CA THR A 159 -14.38 0.07 -27.30
C THR A 159 -15.49 0.35 -28.31
N LYS A 160 -16.67 0.81 -27.88
CA LYS A 160 -17.82 0.97 -28.78
C LYS A 160 -17.81 2.27 -29.57
N ILE A 161 -17.62 3.40 -28.87
CA ILE A 161 -17.69 4.76 -29.42
C ILE A 161 -16.30 5.30 -29.76
N GLN A 162 -15.23 4.82 -29.11
CA GLN A 162 -13.87 5.40 -29.19
C GLN A 162 -13.86 6.92 -28.91
N SER A 163 -14.66 7.37 -27.94
CA SER A 163 -14.56 8.76 -27.47
C SER A 163 -13.21 9.03 -26.78
N LEU A 164 -12.52 7.97 -26.37
CA LEU A 164 -11.19 8.02 -25.77
C LEU A 164 -10.11 7.80 -26.84
N PRO A 165 -9.03 8.60 -26.86
CA PRO A 165 -8.01 8.49 -27.90
C PRO A 165 -7.24 7.18 -27.77
N GLN A 166 -7.28 6.38 -28.84
CA GLN A 166 -6.48 5.17 -28.99
C GLN A 166 -5.08 5.53 -29.51
N PRO A 167 -4.01 4.81 -29.11
CA PRO A 167 -4.00 3.61 -28.27
C PRO A 167 -4.00 3.90 -26.76
N PHE A 168 -3.92 5.15 -26.31
CA PHE A 168 -3.64 5.51 -24.91
C PHE A 168 -4.68 5.03 -23.88
N PHE A 169 -5.94 4.93 -24.29
CA PHE A 169 -7.05 4.56 -23.42
C PHE A 169 -7.84 3.37 -23.98
N PRO A 170 -7.26 2.17 -23.94
CA PRO A 170 -7.92 1.00 -24.46
C PRO A 170 -9.11 0.61 -23.60
N GLY A 171 -10.11 0.00 -24.23
CA GLY A 171 -11.27 -0.51 -23.53
C GLY A 171 -10.98 -1.82 -22.76
N PRO A 172 -11.89 -2.24 -21.88
CA PRO A 172 -11.67 -3.39 -21.00
C PRO A 172 -11.46 -4.71 -21.76
N ALA A 173 -12.11 -4.89 -22.92
CA ALA A 173 -11.87 -6.04 -23.79
C ALA A 173 -10.43 -6.10 -24.34
N GLN A 174 -9.88 -4.94 -24.72
CA GLN A 174 -8.51 -4.81 -25.21
C GLN A 174 -7.47 -5.02 -24.10
N VAL A 175 -7.79 -4.68 -22.84
CA VAL A 175 -6.93 -4.96 -21.69
C VAL A 175 -6.89 -6.46 -21.36
N LEU A 176 -7.93 -7.21 -21.71
CA LEU A 176 -7.96 -8.67 -21.51
C LEU A 176 -7.22 -9.45 -22.61
N GLU A 177 -7.09 -8.87 -23.79
CA GLU A 177 -6.47 -9.51 -24.96
C GLU A 177 -5.02 -9.99 -24.71
N PRO A 178 -4.11 -9.22 -24.07
CA PRO A 178 -2.76 -9.69 -23.77
C PRO A 178 -2.69 -10.96 -22.93
N PHE A 179 -3.69 -11.21 -22.08
CA PHE A 179 -3.76 -12.45 -21.29
C PHE A 179 -4.07 -13.68 -22.15
N LEU A 180 -4.73 -13.50 -23.29
CA LEU A 180 -5.09 -14.56 -24.23
C LEU A 180 -3.99 -14.80 -25.27
N THR A 181 -3.31 -13.73 -25.71
CA THR A 181 -2.30 -13.82 -26.78
C THR A 181 -0.88 -14.00 -26.26
N SER A 182 -0.59 -13.47 -25.06
CA SER A 182 0.77 -13.39 -24.50
C SER A 182 0.79 -13.75 -23.02
N GLY A 183 -0.19 -14.53 -22.56
CA GLY A 183 -0.37 -14.93 -21.17
C GLY A 183 0.87 -15.61 -20.56
N ASP A 184 1.54 -16.48 -21.31
CA ASP A 184 2.77 -17.16 -20.86
C ASP A 184 3.92 -16.17 -20.59
N TYR A 185 4.05 -15.15 -21.44
CA TYR A 185 5.06 -14.12 -21.28
C TYR A 185 4.76 -13.22 -20.08
N ILE A 186 3.49 -12.86 -19.85
CA ILE A 186 3.05 -12.13 -18.65
C ILE A 186 3.29 -12.97 -17.40
N ALA A 187 2.98 -14.27 -17.42
CA ALA A 187 3.19 -15.18 -16.29
C ALA A 187 4.67 -15.33 -15.95
N LEU A 188 5.53 -15.46 -16.96
CA LEU A 188 6.98 -15.52 -16.79
C LEU A 188 7.53 -14.24 -16.15
N ASN A 189 7.11 -13.06 -16.66
CA ASN A 189 7.51 -11.78 -16.09
C ASN A 189 6.98 -11.57 -14.67
N THR A 190 5.76 -12.05 -14.38
CA THR A 190 5.19 -12.08 -13.02
C THR A 190 6.06 -12.90 -12.07
N PHE A 191 6.54 -14.07 -12.52
CA PHE A 191 7.45 -14.90 -11.73
C PHE A 191 8.79 -14.20 -11.48
N TYR A 192 9.35 -13.53 -12.48
CA TYR A 192 10.58 -12.77 -12.31
C TYR A 192 10.44 -11.64 -11.29
N SER A 193 9.34 -10.88 -11.33
CA SER A 193 9.05 -9.87 -10.32
C SER A 193 8.89 -10.44 -8.92
N LEU A 194 8.17 -11.57 -8.80
CA LEU A 194 7.98 -12.21 -7.51
C LEU A 194 9.31 -12.72 -6.93
N ARG A 195 10.18 -13.32 -7.77
CA ARG A 195 11.50 -13.80 -7.38
C ARG A 195 12.39 -12.65 -6.92
N LEU A 196 12.42 -11.55 -7.67
CA LEU A 196 13.21 -10.36 -7.35
C LEU A 196 12.71 -9.71 -6.05
N PHE A 197 11.40 -9.51 -5.92
CA PHE A 197 10.77 -8.98 -4.72
C PHE A 197 11.10 -9.84 -3.51
N ALA A 198 10.91 -11.16 -3.59
CA ALA A 198 11.18 -12.07 -2.47
C ALA A 198 12.64 -12.03 -2.04
N ALA A 199 13.58 -12.05 -2.99
CA ALA A 199 15.02 -12.00 -2.68
C ALA A 199 15.41 -10.69 -1.97
N GLY A 200 15.01 -9.53 -2.51
CA GLY A 200 15.37 -8.24 -1.93
C GLY A 200 14.62 -7.93 -0.64
N PHE A 201 13.31 -8.17 -0.61
CA PHE A 201 12.46 -7.82 0.53
C PHE A 201 12.76 -8.67 1.76
N ILE A 202 12.91 -9.99 1.61
CA ILE A 202 13.19 -10.88 2.76
C ILE A 202 14.55 -10.54 3.36
N VAL A 203 15.58 -10.37 2.53
CA VAL A 203 16.93 -10.01 2.99
C VAL A 203 16.91 -8.66 3.68
N GLY A 204 16.27 -7.65 3.10
CA GLY A 204 16.20 -6.31 3.69
C GLY A 204 15.38 -6.27 4.99
N VAL A 205 14.30 -7.04 5.10
CA VAL A 205 13.55 -7.19 6.36
C VAL A 205 14.41 -7.86 7.43
N ILE A 206 15.12 -8.96 7.12
CA ILE A 206 15.99 -9.64 8.08
C ILE A 206 17.09 -8.70 8.56
N LEU A 207 17.80 -8.06 7.63
CA LEU A 207 18.83 -7.07 7.96
C LEU A 207 18.24 -5.93 8.78
N GLY A 208 17.04 -5.45 8.42
CA GLY A 208 16.37 -4.35 9.09
C GLY A 208 16.05 -4.69 10.53
N VAL A 209 15.44 -5.85 10.77
CA VAL A 209 15.12 -6.32 12.13
C VAL A 209 16.41 -6.49 12.93
N VAL A 210 17.44 -7.14 12.37
CA VAL A 210 18.72 -7.35 13.07
C VAL A 210 19.38 -6.02 13.45
N THR A 211 19.52 -5.09 12.50
CA THR A 211 20.13 -3.79 12.78
C THR A 211 19.27 -2.95 13.72
N GLY A 212 17.94 -3.00 13.58
CA GLY A 212 17.02 -2.29 14.44
C GLY A 212 17.06 -2.81 15.89
N VAL A 213 17.20 -4.12 16.06
CA VAL A 213 17.43 -4.75 17.38
C VAL A 213 18.76 -4.30 17.98
N LEU A 214 19.83 -4.32 17.19
CA LEU A 214 21.15 -3.93 17.66
C LEU A 214 21.19 -2.46 18.12
N ILE A 215 20.71 -1.52 17.29
CA ILE A 215 20.73 -0.09 17.64
C ILE A 215 19.65 0.28 18.68
N GLY A 216 18.56 -0.48 18.76
CA GLY A 216 17.52 -0.30 19.76
C GLY A 216 17.99 -0.67 21.16
N TRP A 217 18.81 -1.72 21.29
CA TRP A 217 19.24 -2.28 22.57
C TRP A 217 20.62 -1.80 23.04
N PHE A 218 21.59 -1.66 22.12
CA PHE A 218 22.97 -1.34 22.48
C PHE A 218 23.34 0.11 22.16
N SER A 219 23.67 0.90 23.19
CA SER A 219 24.06 2.32 23.03
C SER A 219 25.27 2.51 22.12
N ARG A 220 26.23 1.57 22.13
CA ARG A 220 27.40 1.60 21.22
C ARG A 220 26.99 1.41 19.77
N ALA A 221 26.10 0.45 19.48
CA ALA A 221 25.59 0.24 18.13
C ALA A 221 24.77 1.45 17.66
N TYR A 222 23.94 2.02 18.54
CA TYR A 222 23.20 3.24 18.26
C TYR A 222 24.13 4.40 17.84
N TYR A 223 25.20 4.65 18.61
CA TYR A 223 26.13 5.74 18.32
C TYR A 223 26.77 5.65 16.92
N TRP A 224 27.19 4.45 16.49
CA TRP A 224 27.89 4.26 15.22
C TRP A 224 26.95 4.05 14.02
N VAL A 225 25.86 3.29 14.19
CA VAL A 225 25.01 2.85 13.08
C VAL A 225 23.84 3.80 12.82
N PHE A 226 23.32 4.46 13.86
CA PHE A 226 22.16 5.36 13.69
C PHE A 226 22.43 6.54 12.75
N PRO A 227 23.61 7.21 12.75
CA PRO A 227 23.92 8.26 11.78
C PRO A 227 23.91 7.74 10.34
N VAL A 228 24.48 6.55 10.09
CA VAL A 228 24.47 5.90 8.78
C VAL A 228 23.04 5.62 8.33
N LEU A 229 22.23 5.04 9.22
CA LEU A 229 20.81 4.76 8.96
C LEU A 229 20.02 6.04 8.65
N LYS A 230 20.31 7.15 9.34
CA LYS A 230 19.65 8.44 9.08
C LYS A 230 20.01 9.01 7.71
N ILE A 231 21.28 8.90 7.30
CA ILE A 231 21.74 9.38 5.99
C ILE A 231 21.14 8.53 4.87
N THR A 232 21.18 7.20 5.01
CA THR A 232 20.62 6.29 4.01
C THR A 232 19.11 6.44 3.86
N GLY A 233 18.40 6.74 4.95
CA GLY A 233 16.95 6.97 4.93
C GLY A 233 16.48 8.22 4.22
N VAL A 234 17.34 9.23 4.07
CA VAL A 234 16.99 10.49 3.37
C VAL A 234 17.09 10.31 1.84
N ILE A 235 17.98 9.44 1.38
CA ILE A 235 18.22 9.23 -0.04
C ILE A 235 17.29 8.11 -0.53
N PRO A 236 16.42 8.35 -1.53
CA PRO A 236 15.54 7.30 -2.04
C PRO A 236 16.39 6.17 -2.63
N ALA A 237 16.00 4.91 -2.39
CA ALA A 237 16.77 3.75 -2.83
C ALA A 237 17.09 3.79 -4.34
N VAL A 238 16.14 4.23 -5.16
CA VAL A 238 16.29 4.38 -6.61
C VAL A 238 17.45 5.31 -7.00
N ALA A 239 17.79 6.32 -6.20
CA ALA A 239 18.92 7.21 -6.49
C ALA A 239 20.28 6.49 -6.45
N TRP A 240 20.36 5.31 -5.82
CA TRP A 240 21.54 4.47 -5.80
C TRP A 240 21.70 3.61 -7.05
N MET A 241 20.75 3.63 -7.98
CA MET A 241 20.74 2.76 -9.15
C MET A 241 22.01 2.82 -10.01
N PRO A 242 22.60 3.99 -10.34
CA PRO A 242 23.83 4.03 -11.13
C PRO A 242 24.99 3.30 -10.42
N PHE A 243 25.10 3.45 -9.10
CA PHE A 243 26.09 2.73 -8.29
C PHE A 243 25.76 1.24 -8.22
N ALA A 244 24.50 0.88 -8.07
CA ALA A 244 24.08 -0.52 -8.03
C ALA A 244 24.43 -1.25 -9.33
N LEU A 245 24.17 -0.65 -10.49
CA LEU A 245 24.46 -1.25 -11.80
C LEU A 245 25.95 -1.34 -12.12
N THR A 246 26.77 -0.44 -11.56
CA THR A 246 28.22 -0.42 -11.82
C THR A 246 29.02 -1.29 -10.85
N LEU A 247 28.61 -1.34 -9.57
CA LEU A 247 29.32 -2.12 -8.55
C LEU A 247 28.87 -3.57 -8.51
N MET A 248 27.62 -3.88 -8.83
CA MET A 248 27.09 -5.24 -8.72
C MET A 248 27.42 -6.05 -9.98
N PRO A 249 27.71 -7.36 -9.85
CA PRO A 249 28.15 -8.17 -10.99
C PRO A 249 27.02 -8.50 -11.97
N THR A 250 25.76 -8.42 -11.53
CA THR A 250 24.60 -8.66 -12.40
C THR A 250 23.51 -7.62 -12.12
N PRO A 251 22.67 -7.30 -13.12
CA PRO A 251 21.55 -6.38 -12.91
C PRO A 251 20.53 -6.92 -11.90
N PHE A 252 20.44 -8.26 -11.75
CA PHE A 252 19.58 -8.88 -10.76
C PHE A 252 20.06 -8.54 -9.35
N ILE A 253 21.35 -8.67 -9.09
CA ILE A 253 21.94 -8.33 -7.78
C ILE A 253 21.85 -6.82 -7.53
N ALA A 254 22.01 -6.00 -8.57
CA ALA A 254 21.78 -4.55 -8.48
C ALA A 254 20.35 -4.22 -8.02
N ALA A 255 19.34 -4.81 -8.65
CA ALA A 255 17.94 -4.60 -8.27
C ALA A 255 17.63 -5.13 -6.85
N VAL A 256 18.17 -6.31 -6.49
CA VAL A 256 18.06 -6.85 -5.12
C VAL A 256 18.67 -5.88 -4.10
N PHE A 257 19.83 -5.30 -4.37
CA PHE A 257 20.47 -4.32 -3.51
C PHE A 257 19.59 -3.08 -3.26
N LEU A 258 18.94 -2.55 -4.30
CA LEU A 258 18.01 -1.42 -4.18
C LEU A 258 16.82 -1.77 -3.29
N LEU A 259 16.23 -2.95 -3.46
CA LEU A 259 15.15 -3.46 -2.62
C LEU A 259 15.59 -3.66 -1.16
N VAL A 260 16.82 -4.15 -0.95
CA VAL A 260 17.39 -4.33 0.39
C VAL A 260 17.51 -3.00 1.10
N ILE A 261 18.16 -1.99 0.52
CA ILE A 261 18.31 -0.68 1.17
C ILE A 261 16.95 -0.02 1.44
N CYS A 262 16.04 -0.11 0.47
CA CYS A 262 14.68 0.43 0.55
C CYS A 262 13.89 -0.15 1.73
N SER A 263 13.92 -1.47 1.90
CA SER A 263 13.19 -2.17 2.96
C SER A 263 13.91 -2.15 4.30
N TRP A 264 15.24 -2.16 4.28
CA TRP A 264 16.12 -2.14 5.45
C TRP A 264 15.85 -0.93 6.34
N PHE A 265 15.82 0.28 5.76
CA PHE A 265 15.67 1.53 6.51
C PHE A 265 14.40 1.60 7.40
N PRO A 266 13.17 1.52 6.85
CA PRO A 266 11.96 1.66 7.67
C PRO A 266 11.81 0.52 8.68
N VAL A 267 12.24 -0.71 8.34
CA VAL A 267 12.22 -1.84 9.27
C VAL A 267 13.19 -1.61 10.42
N ALA A 268 14.44 -1.22 10.13
CA ALA A 268 15.44 -0.95 11.15
C ALA A 268 15.04 0.20 12.07
N PHE A 269 14.55 1.29 11.50
CA PHE A 269 14.15 2.47 12.23
C PHE A 269 12.98 2.18 13.19
N LEU A 270 11.90 1.56 12.69
CA LEU A 270 10.72 1.27 13.51
C LEU A 270 10.95 0.13 14.51
N THR A 271 11.83 -0.83 14.19
CA THR A 271 12.28 -1.85 15.15
C THR A 271 13.06 -1.21 16.30
N ALA A 272 14.00 -0.31 16.00
CA ALA A 272 14.78 0.39 17.02
C ALA A 272 13.90 1.23 17.94
N GLN A 273 12.97 1.99 17.38
CA GLN A 273 12.00 2.76 18.16
C GLN A 273 11.10 1.88 19.02
N GLY A 274 10.63 0.74 18.49
CA GLY A 274 9.82 -0.21 19.24
C GLY A 274 10.55 -0.84 20.43
N ILE A 275 11.86 -1.04 20.32
CA ILE A 275 12.67 -1.59 21.41
C ILE A 275 12.94 -0.50 22.45
N GLN A 276 13.32 0.70 22.02
CA GLN A 276 13.59 1.83 22.92
C GLN A 276 12.34 2.30 23.67
N SER A 277 11.14 2.07 23.12
CA SER A 277 9.86 2.39 23.78
C SER A 277 9.43 1.35 24.82
N THR A 278 10.19 0.27 25.03
CA THR A 278 9.87 -0.73 26.06
C THR A 278 9.84 -0.06 27.45
N PRO A 279 8.73 -0.18 28.20
CA PRO A 279 8.62 0.40 29.53
C PRO A 279 9.76 -0.06 30.45
N LYS A 280 10.47 0.89 31.07
CA LYS A 280 11.56 0.62 32.01
C LYS A 280 11.12 -0.34 33.14
N MET A 281 9.88 -0.19 33.61
CA MET A 281 9.27 -1.05 34.63
C MET A 281 9.29 -2.54 34.24
N LEU A 282 9.05 -2.90 32.98
CA LEU A 282 9.09 -4.30 32.54
C LEU A 282 10.51 -4.87 32.57
N VAL A 283 11.49 -4.03 32.19
CA VAL A 283 12.92 -4.39 32.20
C VAL A 283 13.41 -4.54 33.64
N GLU A 284 13.07 -3.61 34.52
CA GLU A 284 13.45 -3.64 35.95
C GLU A 284 12.80 -4.81 36.68
N ALA A 285 11.50 -5.04 36.48
CA ALA A 285 10.80 -6.20 37.06
C ALA A 285 11.46 -7.52 36.63
N SER A 286 11.80 -7.66 35.35
CA SER A 286 12.49 -8.86 34.85
C SER A 286 13.87 -9.05 35.50
N ARG A 287 14.62 -7.96 35.72
CA ARG A 287 15.90 -8.01 36.43
C ARG A 287 15.75 -8.44 37.88
N THR A 288 14.71 -7.98 38.58
CA THR A 288 14.45 -8.40 39.98
C THR A 288 14.13 -9.89 40.09
N LEU A 289 13.59 -10.50 39.03
CA LEU A 289 13.35 -11.94 38.91
C LEU A 289 14.59 -12.74 38.46
N GLY A 290 15.75 -12.10 38.34
CA GLY A 290 17.01 -12.75 37.95
C GLY A 290 17.20 -12.95 36.44
N ALA A 291 16.41 -12.29 35.59
CA ALA A 291 16.55 -12.41 34.15
C ALA A 291 17.88 -11.81 33.64
N SER A 292 18.60 -12.56 32.81
CA SER A 292 19.81 -12.09 32.13
C SER A 292 19.48 -11.10 31.01
N THR A 293 20.45 -10.26 30.61
CA THR A 293 20.27 -9.26 29.53
C THR A 293 19.74 -9.87 28.21
N PRO A 294 20.28 -11.00 27.70
CA PRO A 294 19.72 -11.64 26.51
C PRO A 294 18.28 -12.13 26.73
N TYR A 295 17.98 -12.65 27.92
CA TYR A 295 16.62 -13.10 28.24
C TYR A 295 15.63 -11.94 28.15
N ILE A 296 15.95 -10.80 28.75
CA ILE A 296 15.09 -9.59 28.71
C ILE A 296 14.92 -9.11 27.26
N LEU A 297 15.98 -9.12 26.45
CA LEU A 297 15.89 -8.72 25.05
C LEU A 297 14.90 -9.60 24.27
N PHE A 298 15.07 -10.92 24.30
CA PHE A 298 14.28 -11.85 23.49
C PHE A 298 12.86 -12.10 24.03
N HIS A 299 12.64 -11.98 25.34
CA HIS A 299 11.36 -12.31 25.97
C HIS A 299 10.53 -11.10 26.42
N VAL A 300 11.13 -9.90 26.48
CA VAL A 300 10.42 -8.68 26.92
C VAL A 300 10.46 -7.62 25.84
N ALA A 301 11.65 -7.17 25.44
CA ALA A 301 11.78 -6.03 24.55
C ALA A 301 11.37 -6.34 23.10
N ILE A 302 11.83 -7.46 22.53
CA ILE A 302 11.47 -7.87 21.17
C ILE A 302 9.96 -8.14 21.06
N PRO A 303 9.31 -8.92 21.95
CA PRO A 303 7.86 -9.11 21.93
C PRO A 303 7.09 -7.80 22.06
N HIS A 304 7.53 -6.88 22.92
CA HIS A 304 6.93 -5.55 23.05
C HIS A 304 7.06 -4.73 21.76
N ALA A 305 8.20 -4.81 21.07
CA ALA A 305 8.47 -4.09 19.84
C ALA A 305 7.77 -4.68 18.59
N MET A 306 7.29 -5.93 18.64
CA MET A 306 6.67 -6.63 17.50
C MET A 306 5.66 -5.79 16.70
N PRO A 307 4.73 -5.03 17.31
CA PRO A 307 3.78 -4.20 16.56
C PRO A 307 4.47 -3.12 15.72
N SER A 308 5.54 -2.50 16.25
CA SER A 308 6.35 -1.52 15.53
C SER A 308 7.17 -2.18 14.43
N ILE A 309 7.71 -3.38 14.65
CA ILE A 309 8.41 -4.16 13.62
C ILE A 309 7.47 -4.43 12.42
N PHE A 310 6.26 -4.92 12.67
CA PHE A 310 5.28 -5.16 11.61
C PHE A 310 4.81 -3.86 10.93
N THR A 311 4.78 -2.75 11.65
CA THR A 311 4.53 -1.43 11.06
C THR A 311 5.66 -1.06 10.08
N GLY A 312 6.91 -1.33 10.46
CA GLY A 312 8.08 -1.16 9.59
C GLY A 312 8.06 -2.06 8.37
N ILE A 313 7.68 -3.33 8.53
CA ILE A 313 7.51 -4.28 7.41
C ILE A 313 6.42 -3.80 6.44
N GLY A 314 5.29 -3.27 6.95
CA GLY A 314 4.22 -2.73 6.11
C GLY A 314 4.65 -1.49 5.31
N MET A 315 5.41 -0.58 5.94
CA MET A 315 5.99 0.58 5.27
C MET A 315 7.02 0.15 4.22
N ALA A 316 7.91 -0.78 4.57
CA ALA A 316 8.89 -1.35 3.65
C ALA A 316 8.25 -2.00 2.43
N ASN A 317 7.16 -2.75 2.62
CA ASN A 317 6.45 -3.42 1.53
C ASN A 317 5.93 -2.42 0.50
N SER A 318 5.37 -1.30 0.98
CA SER A 318 4.84 -0.23 0.13
C SER A 318 5.95 0.47 -0.67
N LEU A 319 7.09 0.74 -0.04
CA LEU A 319 8.25 1.36 -0.72
C LEU A 319 8.97 0.40 -1.67
N SER A 320 9.00 -0.88 -1.32
CA SER A 320 9.61 -1.94 -2.14
C SER A 320 8.83 -2.18 -3.42
N PHE A 321 7.51 -2.00 -3.43
CA PHE A 321 6.70 -2.04 -4.65
C PHE A 321 7.17 -1.00 -5.69
N LEU A 322 7.26 0.26 -5.28
CA LEU A 322 7.72 1.35 -6.15
C LEU A 322 9.15 1.11 -6.63
N THR A 323 10.03 0.68 -5.73
CA THR A 323 11.43 0.41 -6.05
C THR A 323 11.58 -0.77 -6.99
N LEU A 324 10.77 -1.83 -6.82
CA LEU A 324 10.76 -3.00 -7.71
C LEU A 324 10.48 -2.57 -9.14
N ILE A 325 9.36 -1.87 -9.35
CA ILE A 325 8.94 -1.44 -10.69
C ILE A 325 10.04 -0.63 -11.35
N ILE A 326 10.57 0.38 -10.66
CA ILE A 326 11.59 1.26 -11.24
C ILE A 326 12.88 0.48 -11.53
N SER A 327 13.27 -0.46 -10.67
CA SER A 327 14.45 -1.30 -10.90
C SER A 327 14.32 -2.22 -12.12
N GLU A 328 13.13 -2.76 -12.36
CA GLU A 328 12.83 -3.60 -13.52
C GLU A 328 12.73 -2.78 -14.81
N MET A 329 12.21 -1.55 -14.73
CA MET A 329 12.13 -0.66 -15.89
C MET A 329 13.50 -0.19 -16.37
N MET A 330 14.47 0.01 -15.47
CA MET A 330 15.71 0.72 -15.80
C MET A 330 16.97 -0.15 -15.84
N GLY A 331 16.95 -1.37 -15.30
CA GLY A 331 18.19 -2.12 -15.14
C GLY A 331 18.05 -3.64 -15.24
N GLN A 332 16.96 -4.21 -14.74
CA GLN A 332 16.84 -5.66 -14.66
C GLN A 332 16.06 -6.26 -15.85
N PRO A 333 16.68 -7.12 -16.68
CA PRO A 333 15.94 -7.85 -17.70
C PRO A 333 14.95 -8.84 -17.07
N GLY A 334 13.69 -8.73 -17.49
CA GLY A 334 12.58 -9.55 -17.01
C GLY A 334 11.92 -9.02 -15.74
N GLY A 335 10.59 -9.13 -15.70
CA GLY A 335 9.76 -8.54 -14.65
C GLY A 335 8.56 -7.80 -15.25
N LEU A 336 7.56 -7.50 -14.44
CA LEU A 336 6.38 -6.74 -14.86
C LEU A 336 6.74 -5.28 -15.18
N GLY A 337 7.69 -4.67 -14.47
CA GLY A 337 8.22 -3.35 -14.83
C GLY A 337 8.99 -3.37 -16.15
N TYR A 338 9.77 -4.41 -16.39
CA TYR A 338 10.47 -4.62 -17.68
C TYR A 338 9.45 -4.79 -18.82
N TYR A 339 8.41 -5.60 -18.61
CA TYR A 339 7.34 -5.80 -19.59
C TYR A 339 6.60 -4.49 -19.92
N ILE A 340 6.31 -3.66 -18.92
CA ILE A 340 5.73 -2.33 -19.15
C ILE A 340 6.66 -1.44 -19.96
N ASP A 341 7.95 -1.44 -19.65
CA ASP A 341 8.92 -0.61 -20.37
C ASP A 341 9.00 -1.00 -21.86
N GLN A 342 9.01 -2.30 -22.15
CA GLN A 342 8.98 -2.83 -23.51
C GLN A 342 7.68 -2.48 -24.24
N ALA A 343 6.51 -2.65 -23.59
CA ALA A 343 5.22 -2.31 -24.17
C ALA A 343 5.08 -0.80 -24.46
N LYS A 344 5.70 0.04 -23.61
CA LYS A 344 5.76 1.49 -23.78
C LYS A 344 6.52 1.90 -25.04
N VAL A 345 7.63 1.22 -25.37
CA VAL A 345 8.39 1.49 -26.61
C VAL A 345 7.50 1.33 -27.86
N TRP A 346 6.61 0.34 -27.86
CA TRP A 346 5.70 0.06 -28.98
C TRP A 346 4.33 0.75 -28.86
N SER A 347 4.14 1.62 -27.85
CA SER A 347 2.84 2.23 -27.55
C SER A 347 1.69 1.22 -27.40
N ALA A 348 2.00 0.01 -26.92
CA ALA A 348 1.04 -1.06 -26.67
C ALA A 348 0.38 -0.87 -25.29
N TYR A 349 -0.49 0.14 -25.15
CA TYR A 349 -1.13 0.47 -23.86
C TYR A 349 -2.06 -0.64 -23.33
N ASN A 350 -2.59 -1.49 -24.20
CA ASN A 350 -3.33 -2.70 -23.82
C ASN A 350 -2.49 -3.58 -22.89
N GLU A 351 -1.23 -3.81 -23.29
CA GLU A 351 -0.25 -4.61 -22.55
C GLU A 351 0.19 -3.92 -21.27
N ILE A 352 0.40 -2.60 -21.31
CA ILE A 352 0.74 -1.80 -20.12
C ILE A 352 -0.35 -1.92 -19.06
N LEU A 353 -1.62 -1.71 -19.44
CA LEU A 353 -2.74 -1.81 -18.49
C LEU A 353 -2.92 -3.25 -17.99
N ALA A 354 -2.75 -4.27 -18.84
CA ALA A 354 -2.79 -5.67 -18.43
C ALA A 354 -1.76 -5.96 -17.33
N ALA A 355 -0.52 -5.51 -17.51
CA ALA A 355 0.55 -5.69 -16.52
C ALA A 355 0.30 -4.91 -15.22
N ILE A 356 -0.26 -3.70 -15.30
CA ILE A 356 -0.67 -2.93 -14.11
C ILE A 356 -1.75 -3.68 -13.32
N VAL A 357 -2.72 -4.30 -14.00
CA VAL A 357 -3.74 -5.13 -13.33
C VAL A 357 -3.10 -6.33 -12.63
N VAL A 358 -2.16 -7.03 -13.29
CA VAL A 358 -1.43 -8.16 -12.67
C VAL A 358 -0.65 -7.69 -11.45
N MET A 359 0.05 -6.57 -11.54
CA MET A 359 0.76 -5.99 -10.39
C MET A 359 -0.19 -5.64 -9.25
N ALA A 360 -1.31 -4.99 -9.53
CA ALA A 360 -2.28 -4.63 -8.50
C ALA A 360 -2.79 -5.88 -7.75
N VAL A 361 -3.08 -6.96 -8.47
CA VAL A 361 -3.49 -8.24 -7.89
C VAL A 361 -2.35 -8.85 -7.08
N LEU A 362 -1.15 -8.97 -7.66
CA LEU A 362 0.02 -9.58 -7.02
C LEU A 362 0.38 -8.87 -5.71
N PHE A 363 0.48 -7.54 -5.73
CA PHE A 363 0.83 -6.76 -4.54
C PHE A 363 -0.27 -6.73 -3.50
N SER A 364 -1.55 -6.77 -3.91
CA SER A 364 -2.67 -6.95 -2.99
C SER A 364 -2.58 -8.30 -2.26
N LEU A 365 -2.22 -9.37 -2.97
CA LEU A 365 -2.01 -10.70 -2.39
C LEU A 365 -0.84 -10.71 -1.40
N ILE A 366 0.30 -10.10 -1.75
CA ILE A 366 1.47 -9.97 -0.86
C ILE A 366 1.11 -9.17 0.39
N MET A 367 0.44 -8.02 0.25
CA MET A 367 -0.03 -7.22 1.40
C MET A 367 -0.95 -8.02 2.32
N LYS A 368 -1.90 -8.75 1.73
CA LYS A 368 -2.81 -9.62 2.49
C LYS A 368 -2.06 -10.73 3.21
N LEU A 369 -1.06 -11.34 2.57
CA LEU A 369 -0.23 -12.37 3.19
C LEU A 369 0.54 -11.83 4.41
N ILE A 370 1.16 -10.65 4.29
CA ILE A 370 1.86 -10.00 5.41
C ILE A 370 0.90 -9.70 6.56
N GLU A 371 -0.31 -9.19 6.27
CA GLU A 371 -1.31 -8.90 7.31
C GLU A 371 -1.86 -10.19 7.98
N LEU A 372 -1.97 -11.30 7.23
CA LEU A 372 -2.31 -12.60 7.82
C LEU A 372 -1.23 -13.09 8.79
N VAL A 373 0.04 -12.95 8.41
CA VAL A 373 1.18 -13.29 9.28
C VAL A 373 1.18 -12.40 10.52
N ARG A 374 1.08 -11.07 10.34
CA ARG A 374 0.95 -10.10 11.44
C ARG A 374 -0.20 -10.45 12.36
N GLY A 375 -1.37 -10.75 11.79
CA GLY A 375 -2.57 -11.08 12.53
C GLY A 375 -2.50 -12.39 13.33
N ARG A 376 -1.60 -13.32 12.96
CA ARG A 376 -1.27 -14.55 13.68
C ARG A 376 -0.21 -14.33 14.76
N VAL A 377 0.82 -13.53 14.49
CA VAL A 377 1.91 -13.23 15.44
C VAL A 377 1.41 -12.30 16.56
N LEU A 378 0.62 -11.28 16.22
CA LEU A 378 0.09 -10.29 17.16
C LEU A 378 -1.28 -10.68 17.75
N ARG A 379 -1.60 -11.98 17.81
CA ARG A 379 -2.89 -12.45 18.38
C ARG A 379 -3.08 -12.02 19.84
N TRP A 380 -1.99 -11.92 20.59
CA TRP A 380 -2.00 -11.52 22.00
C TRP A 380 -2.46 -10.06 22.20
N GLN A 381 -2.31 -9.18 21.20
CA GLN A 381 -2.80 -7.80 21.29
C GLN A 381 -4.29 -7.65 21.04
N LYS A 382 -4.91 -8.57 20.28
CA LYS A 382 -6.32 -8.47 19.84
C LYS A 382 -7.35 -8.61 20.98
N GLY A 383 -6.90 -8.81 22.22
CA GLY A 383 -7.75 -8.87 23.42
C GLY A 383 -7.72 -7.63 24.32
N LEU A 384 -6.89 -6.62 24.02
CA LEU A 384 -6.68 -5.49 24.94
C LEU A 384 -7.61 -4.30 24.73
N VAL A 385 -8.29 -4.21 23.57
CA VAL A 385 -9.33 -3.19 23.32
C VAL A 385 -10.39 -3.80 22.40
N LYS A 386 -11.65 -3.82 22.86
CA LYS A 386 -12.82 -4.08 22.05
C LYS A 386 -13.73 -2.87 22.08
#